data_AF-A0A9E5YXZ2-F1
#
_entry.id   AF-A0A9E5YXZ2-F1
#
_cell.length_a   1.000
_cell.length_b   1.000
_cell.length_c   1.000
_cell.angle_alpha   90.00
_cell.angle_beta   90.00
_cell.angle_gamma   90.00
#
_symmetry.space_group_name_H-M   'P 1'
#
loop_
_entity.id
_entity.type
_entity.pdbx_description
1 polymer ?
#
loop_
_entity_poly.entity_id
_entity_poly.type
_entity_poly.pdbx_seq_one_letter_code
_entity_poly.pdbx_strand_id
1 'polypeptide(L)'
;MPTFQDIRQKVKAAIRHDHLVLAVLALLIGLTAGGAVIVFREGVGWIQWLSYGTDSPRLYYQAQDLSWWLMLLVPTAGGLLIGLFIHWTLPDRRPHGIADVIEAYARRSGYMSFRTGIAAAVSSAASIGFGASVGREGPAVHLGASLAGWLTRRLH
;
A
#
# COMPACT_ATOMS: atom_id res chain seq x y z
N MET A 1 44.68 20.79 -15.30
CA MET A 1 44.27 19.77 -14.32
C MET A 1 43.23 20.41 -13.41
N PRO A 2 41.97 19.94 -13.38
CA PRO A 2 40.93 20.56 -12.55
C PRO A 2 41.22 20.29 -11.08
N THR A 3 41.41 21.36 -10.32
CA THR A 3 41.77 21.38 -8.90
C THR A 3 40.58 20.90 -8.05
N PHE A 4 40.83 20.18 -6.96
CA PHE A 4 39.81 19.64 -6.02
C PHE A 4 38.75 20.66 -5.54
N GLN A 5 39.03 21.97 -5.66
CA GLN A 5 38.11 23.05 -5.32
C GLN A 5 36.99 23.27 -6.36
N ASP A 6 37.22 22.98 -7.64
CA ASP A 6 36.21 23.10 -8.71
C ASP A 6 35.09 22.06 -8.55
N ILE A 7 35.45 20.85 -8.10
CA ILE A 7 34.47 19.78 -7.81
C ILE A 7 33.61 20.17 -6.60
N ARG A 8 34.23 20.74 -5.56
CA ARG A 8 33.52 21.20 -4.36
C ARG A 8 32.57 22.37 -4.65
N GLN A 9 32.94 23.29 -5.55
CA GLN A 9 32.06 24.39 -5.95
C GLN A 9 30.94 23.94 -6.88
N LYS A 10 31.16 23.01 -7.81
CA LYS A 10 30.07 22.41 -8.61
C LYS A 10 29.10 21.59 -7.77
N VAL A 11 29.60 20.88 -6.76
CA VAL A 11 28.77 20.17 -5.77
C VAL A 11 27.99 21.16 -4.90
N LYS A 12 28.62 22.24 -4.40
CA LYS A 12 27.91 23.30 -3.65
C LYS A 12 26.92 24.10 -4.48
N ALA A 13 27.15 24.29 -5.77
CA ALA A 13 26.24 24.96 -6.69
C ALA A 13 25.07 24.06 -7.15
N ALA A 14 25.28 22.73 -7.19
CA ALA A 14 24.22 21.74 -7.41
C ALA A 14 23.33 21.56 -6.16
N ILE A 15 23.89 21.84 -4.98
CA ILE A 15 23.22 21.93 -3.68
C ILE A 15 22.51 23.30 -3.55
N ARG A 16 21.61 23.60 -4.49
CA ARG A 16 20.59 24.64 -4.30
C ARG A 16 19.61 24.08 -3.28
N HIS A 17 19.26 24.82 -2.23
CA HIS A 17 18.47 24.34 -1.09
C HIS A 17 17.25 23.49 -1.49
N ASP A 18 16.59 23.83 -2.60
CA ASP A 18 15.43 23.11 -3.14
C ASP A 18 15.73 21.64 -3.49
N HIS A 19 16.88 21.33 -4.09
CA HIS A 19 17.20 19.96 -4.50
C HIS A 19 17.49 19.05 -3.30
N LEU A 20 18.14 19.58 -2.25
CA LEU A 20 18.35 18.82 -1.02
C LEU A 20 17.04 18.63 -0.24
N VAL A 21 16.19 19.66 -0.17
CA VAL A 21 14.88 19.55 0.49
C VAL A 21 14.01 18.51 -0.22
N LEU A 22 13.96 18.54 -1.56
CA LEU A 22 13.25 17.53 -2.35
C LEU A 22 13.85 16.13 -2.18
N ALA A 23 15.18 16.00 -2.08
CA ALA A 23 15.82 14.70 -1.85
C ALA A 23 15.48 14.12 -0.47
N VAL A 24 15.49 14.94 0.58
CA VAL A 24 15.11 14.53 1.93
C VAL A 24 13.62 14.17 1.99
N LEU A 25 12.75 14.96 1.36
CA LEU A 25 11.32 14.65 1.24
C LEU A 25 11.09 13.32 0.51
N ALA A 26 11.76 13.11 -0.63
CA ALA A 26 11.66 11.87 -1.39
C ALA A 26 12.13 10.67 -0.56
N LEU A 27 13.21 10.81 0.20
CA LEU A 27 13.69 9.76 1.11
C LEU A 27 12.67 9.43 2.21
N LEU A 28 12.11 10.45 2.87
CA LEU A 28 11.10 10.27 3.92
C LEU A 28 9.81 9.63 3.38
N ILE A 29 9.35 10.07 2.21
CA ILE A 29 8.18 9.49 1.54
C ILE A 29 8.47 8.04 1.15
N GLY A 30 9.64 7.73 0.59
CA GLY A 30 10.04 6.38 0.23
C GLY A 30 10.08 5.44 1.44
N LEU A 31 10.68 5.87 2.55
CA LEU A 31 10.75 5.09 3.78
C LEU A 31 9.37 4.83 4.39
N THR A 32 8.52 5.86 4.44
CA THR A 32 7.17 5.72 5.00
C THR A 32 6.26 4.86 4.13
N ALA A 33 6.27 5.06 2.81
CA ALA A 33 5.49 4.24 1.87
C ALA A 33 5.99 2.79 1.86
N GLY A 34 7.31 2.57 1.80
CA GLY A 34 7.91 1.24 1.86
C GLY A 34 7.57 0.50 3.16
N GLY A 35 7.71 1.17 4.30
CA GLY A 35 7.32 0.63 5.61
C GLY A 35 5.85 0.25 5.67
N ALA A 36 4.97 1.10 5.12
CA ALA A 36 3.54 0.82 5.11
C ALA A 36 3.16 -0.37 4.19
N VAL A 37 3.87 -0.54 3.07
CA VAL A 37 3.71 -1.73 2.20
C VAL A 37 4.18 -3.00 2.90
N ILE A 38 5.27 -2.95 3.69
CA ILE A 38 5.72 -4.08 4.50
C ILE A 38 4.65 -4.45 5.52
N VAL A 39 4.11 -3.46 6.27
CA VAL A 39 3.03 -3.71 7.24
C VAL A 39 1.79 -4.31 6.56
N PHE A 40 1.42 -3.80 5.39
CA PHE A 40 0.33 -4.37 4.59
C PHE A 40 0.60 -5.84 4.23
N ARG A 41 1.82 -6.16 3.78
CA ARG A 41 2.21 -7.53 3.41
C ARG A 41 2.19 -8.47 4.61
N GLU A 42 2.71 -8.05 5.75
CA GLU A 42 2.64 -8.83 6.97
C GLU A 42 1.19 -9.03 7.41
N GLY A 43 0.35 -7.99 7.33
CA GLY A 43 -1.08 -8.08 7.65
C GLY A 43 -1.82 -9.14 6.83
N VAL A 44 -1.47 -9.34 5.56
CA VAL A 44 -2.00 -10.46 4.75
C VAL A 44 -1.61 -11.80 5.38
N GLY A 45 -0.35 -11.97 5.78
CA GLY A 45 0.15 -13.18 6.44
C GLY A 45 -0.57 -13.46 7.75
N TRP A 46 -0.76 -12.46 8.59
CA TRP A 46 -1.52 -12.58 9.84
C TRP A 46 -2.95 -13.09 9.62
N ILE A 47 -3.63 -12.61 8.57
CA ILE A 47 -5.00 -13.04 8.25
C ILE A 47 -5.00 -14.46 7.69
N GLN A 48 -4.00 -14.84 6.88
CA GLN A 48 -3.83 -16.21 6.41
C GLN A 48 -3.58 -17.18 7.57
N TRP A 49 -2.73 -16.79 8.53
CA TRP A 49 -2.48 -17.56 9.74
C TRP A 49 -3.74 -17.71 10.59
N LEU A 50 -4.48 -16.63 10.83
CA LEU A 50 -5.73 -16.68 11.60
C LEU A 50 -6.80 -17.54 10.93
N SER A 51 -6.88 -17.52 9.61
CA SER A 51 -7.94 -18.17 8.84
C SER A 51 -7.65 -19.64 8.53
N TYR A 52 -6.39 -19.97 8.26
CA TYR A 52 -5.97 -21.29 7.77
C TYR A 52 -4.93 -21.98 8.68
N GLY A 53 -4.46 -21.32 9.74
CA GLY A 53 -3.46 -21.86 10.66
C GLY A 53 -2.07 -22.02 10.06
N THR A 54 -1.79 -21.35 8.93
CA THR A 54 -0.54 -21.49 8.18
C THR A 54 0.05 -20.15 7.80
N ASP A 55 1.37 -20.01 7.99
CA ASP A 55 2.16 -18.84 7.57
C ASP A 55 2.66 -18.96 6.12
N SER A 56 2.35 -20.06 5.44
CA SER A 56 2.96 -20.36 4.15
C SER A 56 2.23 -19.67 2.99
N PRO A 57 2.93 -18.90 2.12
CA PRO A 57 2.34 -18.20 0.96
C PRO A 57 1.74 -19.11 -0.11
N ARG A 58 1.73 -20.43 0.13
CA ARG A 58 1.30 -21.46 -0.80
C ARG A 58 0.24 -22.34 -0.12
N LEU A 59 -0.95 -21.76 0.05
CA LEU A 59 -2.20 -22.48 0.39
C LEU A 59 -2.37 -23.79 -0.40
N TYR A 60 -1.83 -23.85 -1.63
CA TYR A 60 -1.86 -25.02 -2.50
C TYR A 60 -1.22 -26.29 -1.91
N TYR A 61 -0.12 -26.19 -1.15
CA TYR A 61 0.59 -27.38 -0.66
C TYR A 61 -0.04 -28.01 0.59
N GLN A 62 -0.83 -27.25 1.36
CA GLN A 62 -1.51 -27.73 2.58
C GLN A 62 -3.01 -27.87 2.43
N ALA A 63 -3.58 -27.48 1.28
CA ALA A 63 -4.97 -27.77 0.93
C ALA A 63 -5.28 -29.29 0.96
N GLN A 64 -4.29 -30.16 0.87
CA GLN A 64 -4.52 -31.61 0.97
C GLN A 64 -4.88 -32.07 2.39
N ASP A 65 -4.48 -31.32 3.44
CA ASP A 65 -4.76 -31.66 4.84
C ASP A 65 -5.90 -30.82 5.45
N LEU A 66 -6.34 -29.76 4.76
CA LEU A 66 -7.45 -28.94 5.23
C LEU A 66 -8.79 -29.61 4.93
N SER A 67 -9.69 -29.60 5.92
CA SER A 67 -11.05 -30.08 5.73
C SER A 67 -11.77 -29.24 4.67
N TRP A 68 -12.40 -29.90 3.70
CA TRP A 68 -13.04 -29.25 2.55
C TRP A 68 -14.05 -28.15 2.92
N TRP A 69 -14.71 -28.26 4.07
CA TRP A 69 -15.65 -27.26 4.58
C TRP A 69 -14.95 -25.91 4.85
N LEU A 70 -13.73 -25.91 5.40
CA LEU A 70 -12.96 -24.69 5.67
C LEU A 70 -12.60 -23.95 4.38
N MET A 71 -12.30 -24.67 3.30
CA MET A 71 -12.01 -24.07 2.00
C MET A 71 -13.22 -23.33 1.40
N LEU A 72 -14.44 -23.71 1.76
CA LEU A 72 -15.65 -23.02 1.32
C LEU A 72 -16.08 -21.92 2.31
N LEU A 73 -16.07 -22.23 3.61
CA LEU A 73 -16.59 -21.37 4.65
C LEU A 73 -15.70 -20.13 4.86
N VAL A 74 -14.38 -20.29 4.84
CA VAL A 74 -13.43 -19.18 5.07
C VAL A 74 -13.51 -18.11 3.97
N PRO A 75 -13.42 -18.43 2.66
CA PRO A 75 -13.56 -17.41 1.61
C PRO A 75 -14.97 -16.82 1.53
N THR A 76 -16.00 -17.63 1.81
CA THR A 76 -17.40 -17.18 1.73
C THR A 76 -17.73 -16.22 2.87
N ALA A 77 -17.40 -16.57 4.11
CA ALA A 77 -17.60 -15.71 5.27
C ALA A 77 -16.66 -14.49 5.21
N GLY A 78 -15.39 -14.69 4.86
CA GLY A 78 -14.42 -13.61 4.69
C GLY A 78 -14.83 -12.61 3.61
N GLY A 79 -15.25 -13.11 2.43
CA GLY A 79 -15.75 -12.28 1.34
C GLY A 79 -17.01 -11.50 1.71
N LEU A 80 -17.94 -12.11 2.46
CA LEU A 80 -19.14 -11.43 2.95
C LEU A 80 -18.80 -10.30 3.93
N LEU A 81 -17.93 -10.59 4.91
CA LEU A 81 -17.49 -9.60 5.91
C LEU A 81 -16.77 -8.42 5.25
N ILE A 82 -15.88 -8.70 4.28
CA ILE A 82 -15.15 -7.64 3.56
C ILE A 82 -16.08 -6.86 2.65
N GLY A 83 -17.00 -7.53 1.95
CA GLY A 83 -18.00 -6.86 1.13
C GLY A 83 -18.84 -5.88 1.94
N LEU A 84 -19.26 -6.29 3.14
CA LEU A 84 -19.99 -5.43 4.07
C LEU A 84 -19.13 -4.28 4.61
N PHE A 85 -17.86 -4.56 4.95
CA PHE A 85 -16.90 -3.55 5.38
C PHE A 85 -16.70 -2.48 4.29
N ILE A 86 -16.46 -2.88 3.04
CA ILE A 86 -16.30 -1.96 1.90
C ILE A 86 -17.56 -1.13 1.69
N HIS A 87 -18.74 -1.75 1.83
CA HIS A 87 -20.03 -1.08 1.64
C HIS A 87 -20.24 0.08 2.62
N TRP A 88 -19.78 -0.05 3.87
CA TRP A 88 -19.96 0.98 4.91
C TRP A 88 -18.79 1.95 5.03
N THR A 89 -17.57 1.52 4.72
CA THR A 89 -16.38 2.34 4.97
C THR A 89 -15.87 3.11 3.75
N LEU A 90 -16.05 2.57 2.53
CA LEU A 90 -15.57 3.23 1.32
C LEU A 90 -16.70 4.02 0.64
N PRO A 91 -16.51 5.32 0.34
CA PRO A 91 -17.55 6.17 -0.24
C PRO A 91 -18.02 5.70 -1.62
N ASP A 92 -17.12 5.13 -2.41
CA ASP A 92 -17.41 4.61 -3.76
C ASP A 92 -17.75 3.11 -3.75
N ARG A 93 -17.85 2.49 -2.56
CA ARG A 93 -18.08 1.05 -2.36
C ARG A 93 -17.14 0.13 -3.15
N ARG A 94 -15.96 0.65 -3.50
CA ARG A 94 -14.90 -0.07 -4.23
C ARG A 94 -13.54 0.33 -3.67
N PRO A 95 -12.58 -0.59 -3.54
CA PRO A 95 -11.21 -0.26 -3.21
C PRO A 95 -10.54 0.47 -4.38
N HIS A 96 -9.92 1.62 -4.08
CA HIS A 96 -9.16 2.42 -5.03
C HIS A 96 -7.79 1.78 -5.33
N GLY A 97 -7.30 1.97 -6.55
CA GLY A 97 -6.05 1.40 -7.04
C GLY A 97 -5.21 2.39 -7.85
N ILE A 98 -4.37 1.86 -8.74
CA ILE A 98 -3.41 2.64 -9.55
C ILE A 98 -4.14 3.65 -10.45
N ALA A 99 -5.28 3.26 -11.04
CA ALA A 99 -6.06 4.15 -11.90
C ALA A 99 -6.53 5.41 -11.15
N ASP A 100 -6.95 5.27 -9.89
CA ASP A 100 -7.38 6.41 -9.07
C ASP A 100 -6.20 7.32 -8.69
N VAL A 101 -4.99 6.76 -8.54
CA VAL A 101 -3.76 7.55 -8.34
C VAL A 101 -3.44 8.38 -9.58
N ILE A 102 -3.52 7.78 -10.77
CA ILE A 102 -3.31 8.46 -12.05
C ILE A 102 -4.36 9.55 -12.25
N GLU A 103 -5.64 9.26 -11.99
CA GLU A 103 -6.73 10.23 -12.09
C GLU A 103 -6.52 11.40 -11.13
N ALA A 104 -6.17 11.14 -9.88
CA ALA A 104 -5.95 12.20 -8.91
C ALA A 104 -4.77 13.09 -9.28
N TYR A 105 -3.68 12.52 -9.81
CA TYR A 105 -2.57 13.30 -10.35
C TYR A 105 -3.01 14.18 -11.53
N ALA A 106 -3.80 13.64 -12.45
CA ALA A 106 -4.23 14.36 -13.66
C ALA A 106 -5.33 15.42 -13.41
N ARG A 107 -6.26 15.17 -12.47
CA ARG A 107 -7.49 15.98 -12.31
C ARG A 107 -7.69 16.59 -10.93
N ARG A 108 -7.00 16.10 -9.89
CA ARG A 108 -7.23 16.52 -8.49
C ARG A 108 -5.96 17.06 -7.82
N SER A 109 -4.98 17.53 -8.60
CA SER A 109 -3.70 18.04 -8.09
C SER A 109 -2.97 17.05 -7.16
N GLY A 110 -3.16 15.74 -7.38
CA GLY A 110 -2.61 14.68 -6.54
C GLY A 110 -3.32 14.47 -5.21
N TYR A 111 -4.51 15.06 -4.98
CA TYR A 111 -5.28 14.84 -3.76
C TYR A 111 -5.83 13.41 -3.69
N MET A 112 -5.31 12.65 -2.73
CA MET A 112 -5.87 11.38 -2.25
C MET A 112 -6.33 11.52 -0.79
N SER A 113 -7.41 10.82 -0.42
CA SER A 113 -7.87 10.71 0.96
C SER A 113 -7.08 9.61 1.68
N PHE A 114 -6.35 10.00 2.73
CA PHE A 114 -5.58 9.06 3.56
C PHE A 114 -6.45 7.97 4.18
N ARG A 115 -7.66 8.33 4.65
CA ARG A 115 -8.63 7.39 5.24
C ARG A 115 -9.07 6.34 4.22
N THR A 116 -9.35 6.78 3.00
CA THR A 116 -9.77 5.89 1.91
C THR A 116 -8.61 4.96 1.51
N GLY A 117 -7.37 5.48 1.48
CA GLY A 117 -6.18 4.67 1.25
C GLY A 117 -5.97 3.55 2.27
N ILE A 118 -6.13 3.85 3.57
CA ILE A 118 -6.05 2.84 4.62
C ILE A 118 -7.19 1.82 4.49
N ALA A 119 -8.43 2.28 4.31
CA ALA A 119 -9.58 1.38 4.21
C ALA A 119 -9.46 0.44 3.00
N ALA A 120 -9.01 0.95 1.84
CA ALA A 120 -8.76 0.15 0.66
C ALA A 120 -7.66 -0.90 0.90
N ALA A 121 -6.55 -0.51 1.55
CA ALA A 121 -5.49 -1.44 1.89
C ALA A 121 -5.93 -2.52 2.89
N VAL A 122 -6.64 -2.15 3.96
CA VAL A 122 -7.16 -3.12 4.93
C VAL A 122 -8.13 -4.10 4.27
N SER A 123 -9.08 -3.58 3.47
CA SER A 123 -10.04 -4.42 2.77
C SER A 123 -9.37 -5.39 1.80
N SER A 124 -8.33 -4.95 1.08
CA SER A 124 -7.59 -5.82 0.17
C SER A 124 -6.68 -6.80 0.91
N ALA A 125 -6.05 -6.40 2.01
CA ALA A 125 -5.21 -7.29 2.80
C ALA A 125 -6.04 -8.46 3.35
N ALA A 126 -7.23 -8.14 3.86
CA ALA A 126 -8.19 -9.14 4.31
C ALA A 126 -8.67 -10.03 3.15
N SER A 127 -9.00 -9.44 1.99
CA SER A 127 -9.49 -10.21 0.85
C SER A 127 -8.46 -11.23 0.34
N ILE A 128 -7.21 -10.79 0.19
CA ILE A 128 -6.08 -11.67 -0.16
C ILE A 128 -5.84 -12.70 0.95
N GLY A 129 -5.99 -12.29 2.22
CA GLY A 129 -5.85 -13.15 3.38
C GLY A 129 -6.84 -14.32 3.41
N PHE A 130 -8.09 -14.09 3.04
CA PHE A 130 -9.11 -15.14 2.89
C PHE A 130 -9.04 -15.92 1.57
N GLY A 131 -8.00 -15.69 0.75
CA GLY A 131 -7.77 -16.45 -0.48
C GLY A 131 -8.47 -15.89 -1.72
N ALA A 132 -8.89 -14.62 -1.74
CA ALA A 132 -9.42 -14.00 -2.95
C ALA A 132 -8.33 -13.89 -4.03
N SER A 133 -8.69 -14.14 -5.28
CA SER A 133 -7.79 -13.99 -6.44
C SER A 133 -7.67 -12.52 -6.84
N VAL A 134 -6.97 -11.73 -6.02
CA VAL A 134 -6.76 -10.29 -6.23
C VAL A 134 -5.28 -9.95 -6.04
N GLY A 135 -4.77 -9.07 -6.89
CA GLY A 135 -3.40 -8.58 -6.81
C GLY A 135 -3.19 -7.55 -5.69
N ARG A 136 -2.02 -7.58 -5.07
CA ARG A 136 -1.59 -6.62 -4.03
C ARG A 136 -1.17 -5.24 -4.57
N GLU A 137 -0.94 -5.15 -5.88
CA GLU A 137 -0.28 -3.99 -6.50
C GLU A 137 -1.13 -2.72 -6.46
N GLY A 138 -2.43 -2.82 -6.75
CA GLY A 138 -3.35 -1.68 -6.76
C GLY A 138 -3.44 -0.96 -5.40
N PRO A 139 -3.83 -1.67 -4.33
CA PRO A 139 -3.98 -1.11 -3.00
C PRO A 139 -2.66 -0.63 -2.39
N ALA A 140 -1.55 -1.34 -2.63
CA ALA A 140 -0.24 -0.93 -2.12
C ALA A 140 0.21 0.42 -2.70
N VAL A 141 0.06 0.60 -4.02
CA VAL A 141 0.38 1.87 -4.70
C VAL A 141 -0.54 2.98 -4.21
N HIS A 142 -1.85 2.72 -4.10
CA HIS A 142 -2.80 3.72 -3.63
C HIS A 142 -2.56 4.15 -2.17
N LEU A 143 -2.21 3.21 -1.29
CA LEU A 143 -1.82 3.48 0.08
C LEU A 143 -0.54 4.31 0.15
N GLY A 144 0.49 3.96 -0.63
CA GLY A 144 1.73 4.73 -0.70
C GLY A 144 1.50 6.17 -1.19
N ALA A 145 0.71 6.34 -2.25
CA ALA A 145 0.35 7.66 -2.77
C ALA A 145 -0.47 8.49 -1.77
N SER A 146 -1.39 7.86 -1.04
CA SER A 146 -2.20 8.51 -0.01
C SER A 146 -1.37 8.95 1.21
N LEU A 147 -0.42 8.12 1.64
CA LEU A 147 0.56 8.44 2.69
C LEU A 147 1.47 9.61 2.28
N ALA A 148 2.03 9.53 1.07
CA ALA A 148 2.87 10.58 0.51
C ALA A 148 2.11 11.92 0.47
N GLY A 149 0.89 11.91 -0.08
CA GLY A 149 0.05 13.11 -0.18
C GLY A 149 -0.36 13.68 1.19
N TRP A 150 -0.49 12.85 2.22
CA TRP A 150 -0.76 13.30 3.59
C TRP A 150 0.48 13.90 4.26
N LEU A 151 1.64 13.26 4.12
CA LEU A 151 2.90 13.71 4.70
C LEU A 151 3.34 15.05 4.09
N THR A 152 3.27 15.18 2.76
CA THR A 152 3.63 16.42 2.05
C THR A 152 2.74 17.60 2.44
N ARG A 153 1.45 17.35 2.73
CA ARG A 153 0.51 18.39 3.19
C ARG A 153 0.72 18.83 4.63
N ARG A 154 1.38 18.00 5.44
CA ARG A 154 1.70 18.34 6.83
C ARG A 154 3.02 19.09 6.96
N LEU A 155 3.85 19.04 5.92
CA LEU A 155 5.17 19.69 5.83
C LEU A 155 5.14 21.00 5.03
N HIS A 156 4.02 21.30 4.34
CA HIS A 156 3.68 22.65 3.85
C HIS A 156 2.93 23.42 4.94
#